data_AF-A0A4Q3U0J6-F1
#
_entry.id   AF-A0A4Q3U0J6-F1
#
_cell.length_a   1.000
_cell.length_b   1.000
_cell.length_c   1.000
_cell.angle_alpha   90.00
_cell.angle_beta   90.00
_cell.angle_gamma   90.00
#
_symmetry.space_group_name_H-M   'P 1'
#
loop_
_entity.id
_entity.type
_entity.pdbx_description
1 polymer ?
#
loop_
_entity_poly.entity_id
_entity_poly.type
_entity_poly.pdbx_seq_one_letter_code
_entity_poly.pdbx_strand_id
1 'polypeptide(L)'
;MEVTAVAGAASARPLSLWVVSDGRAGIENQALGLAEAVQRLTPAEIAIKHIRWRPLFDRLPSALKTPAMLASAPLTAPWPDLWIATGRATLP
;
A
#
# COMPACT_ATOMS: atom_id res chain seq x y z
N MET A 1 13.46 22.88 21.06
CA MET A 1 12.16 22.20 20.96
C MET A 1 12.47 20.76 20.65
N GLU A 2 12.64 19.98 21.70
CA GLU A 2 13.19 18.62 21.66
C GLU A 2 12.03 17.67 21.38
N VAL A 3 12.01 17.08 20.19
CA VAL A 3 11.02 16.07 19.83
C VAL A 3 11.51 14.77 20.43
N THR A 4 11.04 14.45 21.63
CA THR A 4 11.29 13.15 22.27
C THR A 4 10.65 12.06 21.41
N ALA A 5 11.46 11.38 20.61
CA ALA A 5 11.04 10.18 19.91
C ALA A 5 10.73 9.11 20.96
N VAL A 6 9.48 8.65 21.00
CA VAL A 6 9.11 7.44 21.74
C VAL A 6 9.76 6.28 21.01
N ALA A 7 10.97 5.91 21.43
CA ALA A 7 11.62 4.69 21.00
C ALA A 7 10.82 3.52 21.57
N GLY A 8 9.91 2.98 20.76
CA GLY A 8 9.32 1.67 20.99
C GLY A 8 10.42 0.63 20.87
N ALA A 9 11.15 0.40 21.95
CA ALA A 9 12.07 -0.72 22.07
C ALA A 9 11.24 -2.00 22.18
N ALA A 10 10.96 -2.63 21.06
CA ALA A 10 10.62 -4.04 21.01
C ALA A 10 11.73 -4.74 20.23
N SER A 11 12.30 -5.78 20.83
CA SER A 11 12.95 -6.86 20.10
C SER A 11 11.96 -7.35 19.04
N ALA A 12 12.06 -6.86 17.80
CA ALA A 12 10.95 -6.96 16.87
C ALA A 12 11.46 -7.23 15.47
N ARG A 13 10.93 -8.30 14.88
CA ARG A 13 11.00 -8.60 13.45
C ARG A 13 10.76 -7.32 12.61
N PRO A 14 11.37 -7.20 11.42
CA PRO A 14 11.07 -6.10 10.51
C PRO A 14 9.56 -5.93 10.31
N LEU A 15 9.07 -4.70 10.31
CA LEU A 15 7.67 -4.40 10.00
C LEU A 15 7.38 -4.84 8.57
N SER A 16 6.26 -5.52 8.35
CA SER A 16 5.79 -5.84 7.01
C SER A 16 4.94 -4.68 6.48
N LEU A 17 5.35 -4.08 5.36
CA LEU A 17 4.69 -2.93 4.73
C LEU A 17 4.17 -3.32 3.36
N TRP A 18 2.90 -3.01 3.07
CA TRP A 18 2.38 -3.10 1.71
C TRP A 18 2.21 -1.71 1.09
N VAL A 19 2.84 -1.53 -0.07
CA VAL A 19 2.60 -0.41 -0.97
C VAL A 19 1.58 -0.87 -1.99
N VAL A 20 0.38 -0.28 -1.96
CA VAL A 20 -0.73 -0.70 -2.82
C VAL A 20 -1.04 0.40 -3.82
N SER A 21 -0.86 0.09 -5.10
CA SER A 21 -1.00 1.04 -6.22
C SER A 21 -1.81 0.43 -7.36
N ASP A 22 -2.29 1.25 -8.29
CA ASP A 22 -2.83 0.78 -9.56
C ASP A 22 -1.76 0.55 -10.64
N GLY A 23 -0.49 0.69 -10.27
CA GLY A 23 0.69 0.43 -11.12
C GLY A 23 1.12 1.62 -11.96
N ARG A 24 0.44 2.77 -11.86
CA ARG A 24 0.91 4.01 -12.53
C ARG A 24 2.07 4.60 -11.73
N ALA A 25 3.26 4.67 -12.35
CA ALA A 25 4.51 5.04 -11.67
C ALA A 25 4.42 6.32 -10.83
N GLY A 26 3.81 7.39 -11.36
CA GLY A 26 3.67 8.65 -10.62
C GLY A 26 2.80 8.55 -9.36
N ILE A 27 1.83 7.64 -9.37
CA ILE A 27 0.95 7.35 -8.23
C ILE A 27 1.67 6.44 -7.24
N GLU A 28 2.29 5.35 -7.73
CA GLU A 28 3.05 4.38 -6.93
C GLU A 28 4.19 5.02 -6.15
N ASN A 29 4.96 5.90 -6.80
CA ASN A 29 6.12 6.54 -6.18
C ASN A 29 5.77 7.35 -4.93
N GLN A 30 4.54 7.87 -4.82
CA GLN A 30 4.09 8.57 -3.62
C GLN A 30 3.99 7.62 -2.42
N ALA A 31 3.40 6.45 -2.62
CA ALA A 31 3.28 5.44 -1.58
C ALA A 31 4.62 4.76 -1.28
N LEU A 32 5.42 4.48 -2.32
CA LEU A 32 6.75 3.91 -2.18
C LEU A 32 7.69 4.86 -1.42
N GLY A 33 7.69 6.16 -1.77
CA GLY A 33 8.52 7.15 -1.07
C GLY A 33 8.19 7.28 0.41
N LEU A 34 6.90 7.15 0.78
CA LEU A 34 6.49 7.10 2.19
C LEU A 34 6.95 5.80 2.86
N ALA A 35 6.81 4.66 2.19
CA ALA A 35 7.27 3.37 2.74
C ALA A 35 8.79 3.35 2.96
N GLU A 36 9.57 3.89 2.03
CA GLU A 36 11.02 4.06 2.16
C GLU A 36 11.37 5.04 3.30
N ALA A 37 10.57 6.09 3.50
CA ALA A 37 10.74 6.99 4.65
C ALA A 37 10.52 6.28 5.98
N VAL A 38 9.52 5.40 6.07
CA VAL A 38 9.30 4.55 7.25
C VAL A 38 10.47 3.58 7.44
N GLN A 39 10.92 2.92 6.37
CA GLN A 39 12.05 1.97 6.43
C GLN A 39 13.36 2.61 6.90
N ARG A 40 13.57 3.91 6.63
CA ARG A 40 14.72 4.66 7.17
C ARG A 40 14.67 4.88 8.69
N LEU A 41 13.48 4.84 9.29
CA LEU A 41 13.27 5.08 10.72
C LEU A 41 13.12 3.78 11.52
N THR A 42 12.66 2.70 10.89
CA THR A 42 12.42 1.40 11.54
C THR A 42 12.71 0.26 10.55
N PRO A 43 13.30 -0.87 11.00
CA PRO A 43 13.44 -2.05 10.16
C PRO A 43 12.09 -2.45 9.56
N ALA A 44 12.03 -2.51 8.23
CA ALA A 44 10.81 -2.76 7.48
C ALA A 44 11.09 -3.52 6.17
N GLU A 45 10.19 -4.41 5.80
CA GLU A 45 10.14 -5.10 4.51
C GLU A 45 8.98 -4.55 3.68
N ILE A 46 9.27 -4.05 2.49
CA ILE A 46 8.29 -3.42 1.61
C ILE A 46 7.89 -4.40 0.51
N ALA A 47 6.59 -4.67 0.39
CA ALA A 47 6.01 -5.42 -0.72
C ALA A 47 5.08 -4.53 -1.54
N ILE A 48 5.28 -4.47 -2.86
CA ILE A 48 4.40 -3.75 -3.78
C ILE A 48 3.27 -4.67 -4.22
N LYS A 49 2.03 -4.18 -4.15
CA LYS A 49 0.82 -4.87 -4.58
C LYS A 49 0.07 -4.00 -5.58
N HIS A 50 -0.32 -4.58 -6.71
CA HIS A 50 -1.08 -3.87 -7.73
C HIS A 50 -2.55 -4.26 -7.69
N ILE A 51 -3.42 -3.27 -7.44
CA ILE A 51 -4.87 -3.40 -7.57
C ILE A 51 -5.33 -2.47 -8.68
N ARG A 52 -5.81 -3.05 -9.78
CA ARG A 52 -6.27 -2.29 -10.94
C ARG A 52 -7.57 -2.86 -11.48
N TRP A 53 -8.44 -2.00 -11.97
CA TRP A 53 -9.62 -2.40 -12.72
C TRP A 53 -9.21 -2.96 -14.09
N ARG A 54 -9.98 -3.93 -14.62
CA ARG A 54 -9.81 -4.31 -16.03
C ARG A 54 -10.09 -3.08 -16.91
N PRO A 55 -9.40 -2.89 -18.05
CA PRO A 55 -9.52 -1.68 -18.86
C PRO A 55 -10.96 -1.30 -19.25
N LEU A 56 -11.81 -2.31 -19.48
CA LEU A 56 -13.23 -2.14 -19.81
C LEU A 56 -14.05 -1.45 -18.69
N PHE A 57 -13.61 -1.55 -17.43
CA PHE A 57 -14.32 -1.02 -16.27
C PHE A 57 -13.65 0.21 -15.66
N ASP A 58 -12.53 0.69 -16.22
CA ASP A 58 -11.73 1.74 -15.58
C ASP A 58 -12.52 3.07 -15.48
N ARG A 59 -13.29 3.40 -16.52
CA ARG A 59 -14.14 4.60 -16.61
C ARG A 59 -15.50 4.46 -15.92
N LEU A 60 -15.82 3.28 -15.41
CA LEU A 60 -17.09 3.05 -14.73
C LEU A 60 -17.13 3.84 -13.41
N PRO A 61 -18.27 4.46 -13.06
CA PRO A 61 -18.47 5.07 -11.74
C PRO A 61 -18.17 4.08 -10.62
N SER A 62 -17.56 4.54 -9.52
CA SER A 62 -17.17 3.69 -8.38
C SER A 62 -18.34 2.89 -7.80
N ALA A 63 -19.54 3.49 -7.76
CA ALA A 63 -20.76 2.85 -7.27
C ALA A 63 -21.20 1.59 -8.06
N LEU A 64 -20.72 1.42 -9.29
CA LEU A 64 -21.06 0.27 -10.14
C LEU A 64 -19.93 -0.76 -10.21
N LYS A 65 -18.80 -0.51 -9.55
CA LYS A 65 -17.64 -1.40 -9.57
C LYS A 65 -17.81 -2.49 -8.53
N THR A 66 -17.50 -3.72 -8.93
CA THR A 66 -17.50 -4.90 -8.04
C THR A 66 -16.11 -5.54 -8.03
N PRO A 67 -15.71 -6.25 -6.97
CA PRO A 67 -14.38 -6.88 -6.90
C PRO A 67 -14.07 -7.81 -8.09
N ALA A 68 -15.08 -8.45 -8.70
CA ALA A 68 -14.92 -9.30 -9.89
C ALA A 68 -14.42 -8.54 -11.14
N MET A 69 -14.45 -7.21 -11.12
CA MET A 69 -13.98 -6.34 -12.20
C MET A 69 -12.49 -6.00 -12.10
N LEU A 70 -11.82 -6.42 -11.03
CA LEU A 70 -10.37 -6.25 -10.85
C LEU A 70 -9.60 -7.16 -11.81
N ALA A 71 -8.45 -6.69 -12.27
CA ALA A 71 -7.48 -7.46 -13.04
C ALA A 71 -6.35 -8.01 -12.16
N SER A 72 -6.48 -7.86 -10.84
CA SER A 72 -5.54 -8.28 -9.82
C SER A 72 -6.08 -9.49 -9.06
N ALA A 73 -5.19 -10.36 -8.58
CA ALA A 73 -5.56 -11.41 -7.65
C ALA A 73 -6.10 -10.79 -6.33
N PRO A 74 -7.00 -11.48 -5.61
CA PRO A 74 -7.41 -11.08 -4.28
C PRO A 74 -6.19 -10.94 -3.37
N LEU A 75 -6.16 -9.90 -2.55
CA LEU A 75 -5.18 -9.81 -1.49
C LEU A 75 -5.54 -10.82 -0.41
N THR A 76 -4.55 -11.61 -0.02
CA THR A 76 -4.70 -12.72 0.91
C THR A 76 -3.65 -12.60 2.00
N ALA A 77 -3.93 -13.22 3.14
CA ALA A 77 -2.99 -13.29 4.25
C ALA A 77 -1.63 -13.88 3.81
N PRO A 78 -0.51 -13.55 4.50
CA PRO A 78 -0.43 -12.76 5.72
C PRO A 78 -0.59 -11.25 5.47
N TRP A 79 -1.41 -10.58 6.28
CA TRP A 79 -1.61 -9.13 6.21
C TRP A 79 -0.38 -8.36 6.73
N PRO A 80 -0.09 -7.17 6.19
CA PRO A 80 1.03 -6.35 6.62
C PRO A 80 0.74 -5.71 7.99
N ASP A 81 1.78 -5.29 8.67
CA ASP A 81 1.67 -4.42 9.85
C ASP A 81 1.27 -2.99 9.44
N LEU A 82 1.65 -2.54 8.23
CA LEU A 82 1.31 -1.22 7.69
C LEU A 82 0.91 -1.28 6.21
N TRP A 83 -0.18 -0.60 5.85
CA TRP A 83 -0.68 -0.48 4.48
C TRP A 83 -0.65 0.96 4.00
N ILE A 84 0.02 1.21 2.88
CA ILE A 84 0.11 2.53 2.25
C ILE A 84 -0.50 2.41 0.84
N ALA A 85 -1.70 2.96 0.66
CA ALA A 85 -2.45 2.89 -0.59
C ALA A 85 -2.44 4.22 -1.34
N THR A 86 -2.39 4.16 -2.66
CA THR A 86 -2.47 5.35 -3.53
C THR A 86 -3.24 5.03 -4.82
N GLY A 87 -4.07 5.96 -5.27
CA GLY A 87 -4.97 5.77 -6.41
C GLY A 87 -6.40 5.33 -6.03
N ARG A 88 -7.34 5.47 -6.97
CA ARG A 88 -8.77 5.21 -6.72
C ARG A 88 -9.13 3.72 -6.66
N ALA A 89 -8.30 2.87 -7.26
CA ALA A 89 -8.54 1.43 -7.29
C ALA A 89 -8.06 0.70 -6.03
N THR A 90 -7.32 1.39 -5.16
CA THR A 90 -6.61 0.80 -4.01
C THR A 90 -7.29 1.07 -2.67
N LEU A 91 -8.44 1.76 -2.70
CA LEU A 91 -9.31 1.92 -1.54
C LEU A 91 -10.18 0.65 -1.37
N PRO A 92 -10.24 0.07 -0.16
CA PRO A 92 -11.14 -1.04 0.13
C PRO A 92 -12.62 -0.66 0.00
#